data_AF-A0A2T9ZBY7-F1
#
_entry.id   AF-A0A2T9ZBY7-F1
#
_cell.length_a   1.000
_cell.length_b   1.000
_cell.length_c   1.000
_cell.angle_alpha   90.00
_cell.angle_beta   90.00
_cell.angle_gamma   90.00
#
_symmetry.space_group_name_H-M   'P 1'
#
loop_
_entity.id
_entity.type
_entity.pdbx_description
1 polymer ?
#
loop_
_entity_poly.entity_id
_entity_poly.type
_entity_poly.pdbx_seq_one_letter_code
_entity_poly.pdbx_strand_id
1 'polypeptide(L)'
;MSFSFTRIYTLFLPPPILIIVHIFRKAKSKKNEQKEKEAKDVVRHIQQEASSLFFKHNTGLGPPYHILLDTNFINFSIQNKLEIMKSMMDCLLAKCIPCITDCVMAELEKLGPKYRIALSHKYTIERLPEAYGAPRI
;
A
#
# COMPACT_ATOMS: atom_id res chain seq x y z
N MET A 1 15.07 -4.02 72.61
CA MET A 1 14.80 -2.75 71.90
C MET A 1 15.43 -2.92 70.53
N SER A 2 14.72 -3.00 69.41
CA SER A 2 13.60 -2.15 69.01
C SER A 2 12.56 -2.95 68.24
N PHE A 3 11.39 -3.08 68.86
CA PHE A 3 10.14 -3.38 68.16
C PHE A 3 9.75 -2.16 67.32
N SER A 4 9.03 -2.41 66.22
CA SER A 4 8.14 -1.46 65.52
C SER A 4 8.76 -0.44 64.57
N PHE A 5 8.66 -0.72 63.27
CA PHE A 5 8.25 0.32 62.31
C PHE A 5 7.50 -0.24 61.09
N THR A 6 7.82 -1.44 60.60
CA THR A 6 7.17 -2.03 59.40
C THR A 6 5.80 -2.68 59.67
N ARG A 7 5.43 -2.93 60.92
CA ARG A 7 4.16 -3.58 61.31
C ARG A 7 3.04 -2.60 61.69
N ILE A 8 3.34 -1.30 61.73
CA ILE A 8 2.37 -0.23 62.04
C ILE A 8 1.70 0.27 60.74
N TYR A 9 2.41 0.30 59.61
CA TYR A 9 1.86 0.82 58.35
C TYR A 9 0.90 -0.12 57.62
N THR A 10 0.75 -1.37 58.07
CA THR A 10 -0.23 -2.32 57.48
C THR A 10 -1.60 -2.26 58.14
N LEU A 11 -1.75 -1.55 59.25
CA LEU A 11 -3.00 -1.48 60.04
C LEU A 11 -3.72 -0.12 59.98
N PHE A 12 -3.15 0.86 59.27
CA PHE A 12 -3.73 2.19 59.12
C PHE A 12 -3.64 2.70 57.68
N LEU A 13 -4.08 1.89 56.73
CA LEU A 13 -4.37 2.35 55.37
C LEU A 13 -5.73 1.78 54.97
N PRO A 14 -6.71 2.61 54.57
CA PRO A 14 -8.08 2.17 54.35
C PRO A 14 -8.11 1.07 53.26
N PRO A 15 -8.94 0.02 53.45
CA PRO A 15 -9.04 -1.13 52.54
C PRO A 15 -9.17 -0.79 51.03
N PRO A 16 -9.79 0.33 50.59
CA PRO A 16 -9.80 0.67 49.16
C PRO A 16 -8.42 0.91 48.55
N ILE A 17 -7.44 1.46 49.28
CA ILE A 17 -6.16 1.87 48.69
C ILE A 17 -5.27 0.65 48.39
N LEU A 18 -5.25 -0.35 49.28
CA LEU A 18 -4.50 -1.58 49.07
C LEU A 18 -5.07 -2.41 47.90
N ILE A 19 -6.39 -2.41 47.74
CA ILE A 19 -7.09 -3.04 46.61
C ILE A 19 -6.74 -2.32 45.29
N ILE A 20 -6.74 -0.98 45.29
CA ILE A 20 -6.37 -0.18 44.12
C ILE A 20 -4.92 -0.45 43.71
N VAL A 21 -3.97 -0.50 44.64
CA VAL A 21 -2.55 -0.81 44.33
C VAL A 21 -2.39 -2.22 43.78
N HIS A 22 -3.10 -3.23 44.34
CA HIS A 22 -3.08 -4.58 43.80
C HIS A 22 -3.73 -4.71 42.42
N ILE A 23 -4.82 -3.98 42.15
CA ILE A 23 -5.48 -3.91 40.84
C ILE A 23 -4.57 -3.23 39.81
N PHE A 24 -3.94 -2.10 40.17
CA PHE A 24 -3.02 -1.37 39.29
C PHE A 24 -1.77 -2.20 38.96
N ARG A 25 -1.26 -2.97 39.93
CA ARG A 25 -0.11 -3.87 39.74
C ARG A 25 -0.46 -5.08 38.85
N LYS A 26 -1.65 -5.68 38.99
CA LYS A 26 -2.16 -6.75 38.10
C LYS A 26 -2.42 -6.26 36.67
N ALA A 27 -2.91 -5.03 36.50
CA ALA A 27 -3.18 -4.44 35.18
C ALA A 27 -1.88 -4.13 34.41
N LYS A 28 -0.82 -3.71 35.11
CA LYS A 28 0.49 -3.41 34.50
C LYS A 28 1.22 -4.68 34.03
N SER A 29 1.11 -5.79 34.77
CA SER A 29 1.70 -7.09 34.39
C SER A 29 1.06 -7.68 33.12
N LYS A 30 -0.28 -7.64 33.01
CA LYS A 30 -1.01 -8.12 31.81
C LYS A 30 -0.70 -7.32 30.54
N LYS A 31 -0.45 -6.01 30.68
CA LYS A 31 -0.10 -5.12 29.55
C LYS A 31 1.32 -5.35 29.03
N ASN A 32 2.25 -5.78 29.89
CA ASN A 32 3.62 -6.13 29.48
C ASN A 32 3.71 -7.54 28.84
N GLU A 33 2.93 -8.51 29.33
CA GLU A 33 2.87 -9.86 28.73
C GLU A 33 2.24 -9.87 27.34
N GLN A 34 1.33 -8.94 27.02
CA GLN A 34 0.80 -8.75 25.66
C GLN A 34 1.83 -8.12 24.72
N LYS A 35 2.59 -7.12 25.17
CA LYS A 35 3.66 -6.49 24.39
C LYS A 35 4.82 -7.45 24.08
N GLU A 36 5.16 -8.38 24.97
CA GLU A 36 6.18 -9.39 24.71
C GLU A 36 5.72 -10.51 23.76
N LYS A 37 4.41 -10.77 23.64
CA LYS A 37 3.86 -11.74 22.68
C LYS A 37 3.80 -11.16 21.27
N GLU A 38 3.49 -9.87 21.14
CA GLU A 38 3.56 -9.14 19.86
C GLU A 38 5.01 -8.96 19.37
N ALA A 39 5.99 -8.88 20.27
CA ALA A 39 7.41 -8.79 19.92
C ALA A 39 8.03 -10.12 19.43
N LYS A 40 7.39 -11.27 19.69
CA LYS A 40 7.86 -12.59 19.24
C LYS A 40 7.36 -12.98 17.84
N ASP A 41 6.35 -12.27 17.34
CA ASP A 41 5.85 -12.39 15.96
C ASP A 41 6.34 -11.23 15.08
N VAL A 42 7.54 -10.70 15.38
CA VAL A 42 8.25 -9.81 14.46
C VAL A 42 8.83 -10.68 13.34
N VAL A 43 7.94 -11.13 12.45
CA VAL A 43 8.34 -11.67 11.15
C VAL A 43 9.10 -10.57 10.44
N ARG A 44 10.40 -10.77 10.24
CA ARG A 44 11.21 -9.87 9.41
C ARG A 44 10.69 -9.98 7.99
N HIS A 45 9.84 -9.04 7.58
CA HIS A 45 9.41 -8.94 6.20
C HIS A 45 10.57 -8.42 5.35
N ILE A 46 11.44 -9.36 4.95
CA ILE A 46 12.46 -9.09 3.95
C ILE A 46 11.73 -9.12 2.61
N GLN A 47 11.71 -7.97 1.92
CA GLN A 47 11.18 -7.90 0.57
C GLN A 47 12.01 -8.84 -0.31
N GLN A 48 11.39 -9.93 -0.75
CA GLN A 48 12.02 -10.85 -1.68
C GLN A 48 12.06 -10.17 -3.05
N GLU A 49 13.25 -10.07 -3.63
CA GLU A 49 13.39 -9.59 -5.01
C GLU A 49 12.75 -10.60 -5.97
N ALA A 50 12.10 -10.10 -7.01
CA ALA A 50 11.44 -10.96 -7.99
C ALA A 50 12.48 -11.84 -8.70
N SER A 51 12.18 -13.13 -8.86
CA SER A 51 13.08 -14.11 -9.48
C SER A 51 13.44 -13.79 -10.94
N SER A 52 12.66 -12.94 -11.61
CA SER A 52 12.90 -12.48 -12.98
C SER A 52 13.91 -11.32 -13.09
N LEU A 53 14.33 -10.74 -11.96
CA LEU A 53 15.34 -9.68 -11.92
C LEU A 53 16.73 -10.30 -11.75
N PHE A 54 17.51 -10.33 -12.83
CA PHE A 54 18.95 -10.56 -12.74
C PHE A 54 19.62 -9.22 -12.45
N PHE A 55 20.00 -8.99 -11.18
CA PHE A 55 20.37 -7.67 -10.67
C PHE A 55 19.24 -6.65 -10.92
N LYS A 56 19.43 -5.70 -11.84
CA LYS A 56 18.43 -4.70 -12.25
C LYS A 56 17.80 -5.01 -13.61
N HIS A 57 18.23 -6.08 -14.28
CA HIS A 57 17.71 -6.45 -15.59
C HIS A 57 16.55 -7.44 -15.44
N ASN A 58 15.39 -7.07 -15.95
CA ASN A 58 14.21 -7.94 -15.93
C ASN A 58 14.20 -8.82 -17.18
N THR A 59 14.55 -10.09 -17.03
CA THR A 59 14.56 -11.07 -18.14
C THR A 59 13.15 -11.52 -18.54
N GLY A 60 12.13 -11.19 -17.75
CA GLY A 60 10.73 -11.48 -18.04
C GLY A 60 10.06 -10.49 -18.99
N LEU A 61 10.74 -9.40 -19.37
CA LEU A 61 10.21 -8.42 -20.31
C LEU A 61 10.55 -8.83 -21.75
N GLY A 62 9.57 -9.37 -22.45
CA GLY A 62 9.64 -9.67 -23.88
C GLY A 62 8.38 -9.20 -24.62
N PRO A 63 8.42 -9.13 -25.97
CA PRO A 63 7.23 -8.83 -26.75
C PRO A 63 6.14 -9.90 -26.56
N PRO A 64 4.85 -9.53 -26.45
CA PRO A 64 4.31 -8.17 -26.50
C PRO A 64 4.51 -7.38 -25.20
N TYR A 65 4.96 -6.13 -25.31
CA TYR A 65 5.15 -5.26 -24.14
C TYR A 65 3.81 -4.72 -23.64
N HIS A 66 3.51 -4.94 -22.36
CA HIS A 66 2.40 -4.33 -21.66
C HIS A 66 2.87 -3.01 -21.05
N ILE A 67 2.31 -1.89 -21.51
CA ILE A 67 2.77 -0.54 -21.15
C ILE A 67 1.63 0.18 -20.44
N LEU A 68 1.83 0.55 -19.18
CA LEU A 68 0.88 1.37 -18.43
C LEU A 68 0.96 2.82 -18.90
N LEU A 69 -0.19 3.39 -19.28
CA LEU A 69 -0.30 4.78 -19.70
C LEU A 69 -0.92 5.64 -18.60
N ASP A 70 -0.36 6.84 -18.44
CA ASP A 70 -0.84 7.86 -17.52
C ASP A 70 -1.56 9.00 -18.28
N THR A 71 -2.39 9.79 -17.58
CA THR A 71 -3.11 10.93 -18.15
C THR A 71 -2.17 11.96 -18.75
N ASN A 72 -1.03 12.22 -18.10
CA ASN A 72 -0.03 13.17 -18.61
C ASN A 72 0.52 12.76 -19.97
N PHE A 73 0.81 11.47 -20.15
CA PHE A 73 1.32 10.95 -21.41
C PHE A 73 0.28 11.09 -22.53
N ILE A 74 -0.98 10.80 -22.22
CA ILE A 74 -2.09 10.95 -23.17
C ILE A 74 -2.29 12.43 -23.54
N ASN A 75 -2.22 13.33 -22.56
CA ASN A 75 -2.32 14.78 -22.77
C ASN A 75 -1.22 15.29 -23.71
N PHE A 76 0.02 14.87 -23.45
CA PHE A 76 1.16 15.24 -24.29
C PHE A 76 1.09 14.65 -25.70
N SER A 77 0.59 13.41 -25.82
CA SER A 77 0.43 12.75 -27.11
C SER A 77 -0.58 13.49 -28.00
N ILE A 78 -1.69 13.97 -27.43
CA ILE A 78 -2.70 14.74 -28.17
C ILE A 78 -2.15 16.10 -28.59
N GLN A 79 -1.43 16.80 -27.71
CA GLN A 79 -0.84 18.12 -28.02
C GLN A 79 0.16 18.03 -29.18
N ASN A 80 0.98 16.99 -29.20
CA ASN A 80 1.97 16.75 -30.25
C ASN A 80 1.44 15.98 -31.46
N LYS A 81 0.14 15.64 -31.47
CA LYS A 81 -0.52 14.86 -32.54
C LYS A 81 0.16 13.52 -32.80
N LEU A 82 0.60 12.86 -31.73
CA LEU A 82 1.22 11.54 -31.78
C LEU A 82 0.15 10.45 -31.64
N GLU A 83 0.15 9.52 -32.59
CA GLU A 83 -0.65 8.30 -32.49
C GLU A 83 0.03 7.33 -31.52
N ILE A 84 -0.50 7.24 -30.30
CA ILE A 84 0.07 6.48 -29.18
C ILE A 84 0.53 5.08 -29.60
N MET A 85 -0.35 4.27 -30.19
CA MET A 85 -0.05 2.89 -30.64
C MET A 85 1.16 2.82 -31.58
N LYS A 86 1.17 3.68 -32.61
CA LYS A 86 2.21 3.71 -33.62
C LYS A 86 3.54 4.19 -33.02
N SER A 87 3.50 5.29 -32.26
CA SER A 87 4.69 5.83 -31.60
C SER A 87 5.35 4.83 -30.63
N MET A 88 4.55 4.02 -29.93
CA MET A 88 5.09 2.98 -29.03
C MET A 88 5.75 1.84 -29.79
N MET A 89 5.13 1.37 -30.89
CA MET A 89 5.73 0.34 -31.75
C MET A 89 7.00 0.84 -32.43
N ASP A 90 7.02 2.07 -32.93
CA ASP A 90 8.19 2.67 -33.57
C ASP A 90 9.34 2.90 -32.57
N CYS A 91 9.02 3.16 -31.29
CA CYS A 91 10.00 3.35 -30.22
C CYS A 91 10.64 2.04 -29.75
N LEU A 92 9.85 0.99 -29.55
CA LEU A 92 10.32 -0.29 -29.00
C LEU A 92 10.62 -1.35 -30.07
N LEU A 93 10.29 -1.07 -31.34
CA LEU A 93 10.45 -1.97 -32.49
C LEU A 93 9.80 -3.34 -32.26
N ALA A 94 8.73 -3.37 -31.48
CA ALA A 94 8.05 -4.58 -31.03
C ALA A 94 6.55 -4.34 -30.84
N LYS A 95 5.77 -5.43 -30.77
CA LYS A 95 4.34 -5.35 -30.49
C LYS A 95 4.11 -4.80 -29.08
N CYS A 96 3.34 -3.72 -28.99
CA CYS A 96 3.02 -3.06 -27.73
C CYS A 96 1.50 -3.11 -27.48
N ILE A 97 1.13 -3.31 -26.22
CA ILE A 97 -0.26 -3.31 -25.74
C ILE A 97 -0.33 -2.22 -24.68
N PRO A 98 -0.95 -1.06 -24.96
CA PRO A 98 -1.18 -0.07 -23.93
C PRO A 98 -2.31 -0.52 -23.01
N CYS A 99 -2.02 -0.39 -21.72
CA CYS A 99 -2.91 -0.67 -20.64
C CYS A 99 -3.22 0.63 -19.90
N ILE A 100 -4.51 0.88 -19.64
CA ILE A 100 -4.98 2.04 -18.87
C ILE A 100 -5.67 1.51 -17.63
N THR A 101 -5.41 2.16 -16.50
CA THR A 101 -6.03 1.85 -15.21
C THR A 101 -7.35 2.59 -15.03
N ASP A 102 -8.20 2.11 -14.12
CA ASP A 102 -9.51 2.71 -13.89
C ASP A 102 -9.40 4.14 -13.36
N CYS A 103 -8.38 4.44 -12.54
CA CYS A 103 -8.12 5.79 -12.06
C CYS A 103 -7.79 6.77 -13.20
N VAL A 104 -6.94 6.37 -14.15
CA VAL A 104 -6.55 7.20 -15.32
C VAL A 104 -7.76 7.41 -16.24
N MET A 105 -8.60 6.39 -16.42
CA MET A 105 -9.85 6.52 -17.17
C MET A 105 -10.79 7.56 -16.52
N ALA A 106 -10.96 7.50 -15.19
CA ALA A 106 -11.78 8.45 -14.45
C ALA A 106 -11.24 9.90 -14.50
N GLU A 107 -9.93 10.07 -14.54
CA GLU A 107 -9.31 11.38 -14.76
C GLU A 107 -9.57 11.93 -16.17
N LEU A 108 -9.46 11.08 -17.20
CA LEU A 108 -9.74 11.48 -18.59
C LEU A 108 -11.21 11.92 -18.80
N GLU A 109 -12.15 11.25 -18.15
CA GLU A 109 -13.57 11.62 -18.19
C GLU A 109 -13.82 13.00 -17.57
N LYS A 110 -13.07 13.36 -16.50
CA LYS A 110 -13.17 14.68 -15.84
C LYS A 110 -12.57 15.82 -16.67
N LEU A 111 -11.53 15.54 -17.45
CA LEU A 111 -10.84 16.54 -18.27
C LEU A 111 -11.68 17.05 -19.46
N GLY A 112 -12.84 16.44 -19.70
CA GLY A 112 -13.89 16.97 -20.58
C GLY A 112 -13.79 16.54 -22.05
N PRO A 113 -14.60 17.15 -22.94
CA PRO A 113 -14.84 16.65 -24.30
C PRO A 113 -13.61 16.72 -25.22
N LYS A 114 -12.57 17.48 -24.86
CA LYS A 114 -11.30 17.56 -25.61
C LYS A 114 -10.61 16.19 -25.70
N TYR A 115 -10.83 15.31 -24.73
CA TYR A 115 -10.20 14.00 -24.64
C TYR A 115 -11.08 12.86 -25.19
N ARG A 116 -12.24 13.17 -25.82
CA ARG A 116 -13.10 12.17 -26.49
C ARG A 116 -12.36 11.36 -27.54
N ILE A 117 -11.38 11.98 -28.22
CA ILE A 117 -10.57 11.30 -29.23
C ILE A 117 -9.73 10.21 -28.58
N ALA A 118 -9.10 10.49 -27.43
CA ALA A 118 -8.37 9.46 -26.68
C ALA A 118 -9.32 8.36 -26.17
N LEU A 119 -10.46 8.71 -25.58
CA LEU A 119 -11.47 7.75 -25.11
C LEU A 119 -12.02 6.84 -26.22
N SER A 120 -12.04 7.32 -27.48
CA SER A 120 -12.51 6.54 -28.62
C SER A 120 -11.48 5.52 -29.14
N HIS A 121 -10.20 5.64 -28.77
CA HIS A 121 -9.21 4.63 -29.12
C HIS A 121 -9.38 3.44 -28.17
N LYS A 122 -9.48 2.23 -28.73
CA LYS A 122 -9.57 1.00 -27.96
C LYS A 122 -8.22 0.71 -27.28
N TYR A 123 -7.95 1.36 -26.17
CA TYR A 123 -6.94 0.86 -25.25
C TYR A 123 -7.42 -0.47 -24.69
N THR A 124 -6.50 -1.43 -24.55
CA THR A 124 -6.85 -2.65 -23.84
C THR A 124 -6.94 -2.26 -22.38
N ILE A 125 -8.17 -2.13 -21.88
CA ILE A 125 -8.41 -1.91 -20.46
C ILE A 125 -8.08 -3.23 -19.77
N GLU A 126 -6.81 -3.47 -19.50
CA GLU A 126 -6.44 -4.36 -18.41
C GLU A 126 -6.87 -3.64 -17.14
N ARG A 127 -8.11 -3.92 -16.72
CA ARG A 127 -8.64 -3.61 -15.40
C ARG A 127 -7.70 -4.24 -14.38
N LEU A 128 -6.62 -3.54 -14.06
CA LEU A 128 -5.75 -3.95 -12.98
C LEU A 128 -6.65 -3.97 -11.73
N PRO A 129 -6.68 -5.05 -10.94
CA PRO A 129 -7.50 -5.08 -9.73
C PRO A 129 -6.94 -4.02 -8.78
N GLU A 130 -7.46 -2.79 -8.86
CA GLU A 130 -7.01 -1.70 -8.04
C GLU A 130 -7.38 -2.01 -6.59
N ALA A 131 -6.35 -2.07 -5.76
CA ALA A 131 -6.38 -2.32 -4.32
C ALA A 131 -7.11 -1.22 -3.50
N TYR A 132 -7.86 -0.33 -4.14
CA TYR A 132 -8.52 0.83 -3.52
C TYR A 132 -9.99 0.92 -3.91
N GLY A 133 -10.80 -0.02 -3.42
CA GLY A 133 -12.22 0.21 -3.11
C GLY A 133 -13.11 0.90 -4.16
N ALA A 134 -12.76 0.88 -5.44
CA ALA A 134 -13.57 1.48 -6.48
C ALA A 134 -14.81 0.59 -6.70
N PRO A 135 -16.04 1.13 -6.58
CA PRO A 135 -17.24 0.32 -6.76
C PRO A 135 -17.28 -0.17 -8.22
N ARG A 136 -17.37 -1.49 -8.40
CA ARG A 136 -17.73 -2.07 -9.69
C ARG A 136 -19.18 -1.68 -9.97
N ILE A 137 -19.38 -0.81 -10.95
CA ILE A 137 -20.67 -0.65 -11.64
C ILE A 137 -21.02 -1.93 -12.41
#